data_AF-A0A9E5IID3-F1
#
_entry.id   AF-A0A9E5IID3-F1
#
_cell.length_a   1.000
_cell.length_b   1.000
_cell.length_c   1.000
_cell.angle_alpha   90.00
_cell.angle_beta   90.00
_cell.angle_gamma   90.00
#
_symmetry.space_group_name_H-M   'P 1'
#
loop_
_entity.id
_entity.type
_entity.pdbx_description
1 polymer ?
#
loop_
_entity_poly.entity_id
_entity_poly.type
_entity_poly.pdbx_seq_one_letter_code
_entity_poly.pdbx_strand_id
1 'polypeptide(L)'
;MKRDIFEARVELRVPAAEAFAWHERPGALARLTPPWERVRVEAQTGGVHDGAEVRLRARVGPFWVRWVVRHCDYQAGRLFRDVAQSSPFAHWDHRHEFTALASGGSVLCDRIEYALPGGALGRWAGGAFTRGKLGAMFAYRHAVTRADLAFAKDGAGELRPLRILVSGASGLVGRALIPFLTTQGHEVVRLVRGAARGPDEVAWDPASSASPRPSARRKAHAGAGKKAGRRN
;
A
#
# COMPACT_ATOMS: atom_id res chain seq x y z
N MET A 1 17.94 -20.14 -14.38
CA MET A 1 18.46 -18.98 -13.61
C MET A 1 18.16 -19.23 -12.13
N LYS A 2 19.18 -19.24 -11.25
CA LYS A 2 18.97 -19.51 -9.80
C LYS A 2 18.23 -18.33 -9.16
N ARG A 3 17.13 -18.64 -8.46
CA ARG A 3 16.30 -17.69 -7.71
C ARG A 3 16.62 -17.84 -6.23
N ASP A 4 16.64 -16.71 -5.53
CA ASP A 4 16.87 -16.62 -4.09
C ASP A 4 15.54 -16.36 -3.39
N ILE A 5 15.42 -16.83 -2.14
CA ILE A 5 14.23 -16.64 -1.31
C ILE A 5 14.59 -15.72 -0.14
N PHE A 6 13.77 -14.69 0.05
CA PHE A 6 13.74 -13.88 1.26
C PHE A 6 12.38 -14.09 1.93
N GLU A 7 12.38 -14.30 3.24
CA GLU A 7 11.16 -14.45 4.03
C GLU A 7 11.25 -13.58 5.27
N ALA A 8 10.15 -12.88 5.56
CA ALA A 8 9.98 -12.10 6.78
C ALA A 8 8.58 -12.37 7.34
N ARG A 9 8.47 -12.39 8.68
CA ARG A 9 7.21 -12.66 9.38
C ARG A 9 6.98 -11.66 10.49
N VAL A 10 5.73 -11.31 10.72
CA VAL A 10 5.31 -10.49 11.87
C VAL A 10 4.01 -11.02 12.46
N GLU A 11 3.97 -11.11 13.79
CA GLU A 11 2.75 -11.36 14.54
C GLU A 11 1.95 -10.07 14.73
N LEU A 12 0.65 -10.17 14.50
CA LEU A 12 -0.32 -9.09 14.56
C LEU A 12 -1.40 -9.43 15.58
N ARG A 13 -1.78 -8.46 16.41
CA ARG A 13 -2.78 -8.65 17.49
C ARG A 13 -4.22 -8.50 17.01
N VAL A 14 -4.47 -8.70 15.72
CA VAL A 14 -5.78 -8.60 15.07
C VAL A 14 -6.05 -9.87 14.23
N PRO A 15 -7.30 -10.20 13.95
CA PRO A 15 -7.64 -11.33 13.06
C PRO A 15 -7.02 -11.18 11.67
N ALA A 16 -6.73 -12.32 11.02
CA ALA A 16 -6.11 -12.35 9.69
C ALA A 16 -6.91 -11.55 8.64
N ALA A 17 -8.24 -11.63 8.69
CA ALA A 17 -9.13 -10.89 7.79
C ALA A 17 -9.02 -9.36 7.97
N GLU A 18 -8.80 -8.88 9.21
CA GLU A 18 -8.64 -7.45 9.49
C GLU A 18 -7.28 -6.95 9.01
N ALA A 19 -6.22 -7.71 9.31
CA ALA A 19 -4.88 -7.42 8.79
C ALA A 19 -4.86 -7.40 7.25
N PHE A 20 -5.53 -8.36 6.61
CA PHE A 20 -5.69 -8.41 5.16
C PHE A 20 -6.44 -7.19 4.63
N ALA A 21 -7.60 -6.88 5.19
CA ALA A 21 -8.42 -5.74 4.76
C ALA A 21 -7.67 -4.41 4.86
N TRP A 22 -6.77 -4.24 5.83
CA TRP A 22 -5.89 -3.06 5.91
C TRP A 22 -4.95 -2.95 4.70
N HIS A 23 -4.43 -4.06 4.18
CA HIS A 23 -3.56 -4.07 2.99
C HIS A 23 -4.33 -3.77 1.70
N GLU A 24 -5.65 -4.00 1.68
CA GLU A 24 -6.52 -3.65 0.56
C GLU A 24 -6.83 -2.14 0.50
N ARG A 25 -6.60 -1.41 1.59
CA ARG A 25 -7.00 0.01 1.68
C ARG A 25 -6.17 0.88 0.75
N PRO A 26 -6.79 1.91 0.14
CA PRO A 26 -6.05 2.93 -0.59
C PRO A 26 -4.97 3.55 0.30
N GLY A 27 -3.78 3.79 -0.26
CA GLY A 27 -2.66 4.35 0.49
C GLY A 27 -1.81 3.32 1.25
N ALA A 28 -2.22 2.06 1.40
CA ALA A 28 -1.43 1.03 2.08
C ALA A 28 -0.03 0.89 1.47
N LEU A 29 0.09 0.83 0.14
CA LEU A 29 1.39 0.79 -0.52
C LEU A 29 2.27 2.01 -0.20
N ALA A 30 1.69 3.22 -0.23
CA ALA A 30 2.41 4.45 0.10
C ALA A 30 2.84 4.47 1.57
N ARG A 31 1.98 3.98 2.47
CA ARG A 31 2.25 3.84 3.91
C ARG A 31 3.37 2.83 4.20
N LEU A 32 3.41 1.74 3.44
CA LEU A 32 4.41 0.67 3.53
C LEU A 32 5.70 0.94 2.74
N THR A 33 5.79 2.05 2.01
CA THR A 33 7.02 2.40 1.28
C THR A 33 7.97 3.09 2.26
N PRO A 34 9.16 2.51 2.56
CA PRO A 34 10.10 3.13 3.49
C PRO A 34 10.55 4.51 2.99
N PRO A 35 10.75 5.49 3.89
CA PRO A 35 11.06 6.87 3.50
C PRO A 35 12.43 7.03 2.82
N TRP A 36 13.35 6.07 3.00
CA TRP A 36 14.64 6.04 2.30
C TRP A 36 14.54 5.48 0.88
N GLU A 37 13.47 4.75 0.55
CA GLU A 37 13.24 4.28 -0.82
C GLU A 37 12.67 5.41 -1.68
N ARG A 38 13.36 5.71 -2.78
CA ARG A 38 12.95 6.74 -3.73
C ARG A 38 12.05 6.12 -4.80
N VAL A 39 10.79 5.92 -4.44
CA VAL A 39 9.75 5.37 -5.32
C VAL A 39 8.68 6.41 -5.61
N ARG A 40 8.18 6.43 -6.85
CA ARG A 40 7.01 7.21 -7.27
C ARG A 40 5.95 6.28 -7.81
N VAL A 41 4.73 6.36 -7.30
CA VAL A 41 3.58 5.66 -7.87
C VAL A 41 3.10 6.46 -9.08
N GLU A 42 3.16 5.88 -10.27
CA GLU A 42 2.70 6.50 -11.52
C GLU A 42 1.24 6.14 -11.81
N ALA A 43 0.85 4.90 -11.55
CA ALA A 43 -0.52 4.44 -11.66
C ALA A 43 -0.77 3.24 -10.74
N GLN A 44 -2.00 3.12 -10.24
CA GLN A 44 -2.46 1.95 -9.48
C GLN A 44 -3.93 1.69 -9.84
N THR A 45 -4.25 0.44 -10.12
CA THR A 45 -5.60 0.03 -10.55
C THR A 45 -6.00 -1.27 -9.87
N GLY A 46 -7.28 -1.46 -9.54
CA GLY A 46 -7.81 -2.75 -9.07
C GLY A 46 -7.42 -3.20 -7.66
N GLY A 47 -6.70 -2.38 -6.88
CA GLY A 47 -6.29 -2.75 -5.52
C GLY A 47 -5.26 -3.89 -5.53
N VAL A 48 -5.55 -4.96 -4.78
CA VAL A 48 -4.72 -6.19 -4.71
C VAL A 48 -5.39 -7.39 -5.38
N HIS A 49 -6.51 -7.19 -6.08
CA HIS A 49 -7.24 -8.26 -6.75
C HIS A 49 -6.54 -8.76 -8.01
N ASP A 50 -6.91 -9.94 -8.49
CA ASP A 50 -6.33 -10.52 -9.69
C ASP A 50 -6.43 -9.58 -10.90
N GLY A 51 -5.30 -9.42 -11.58
CA GLY A 51 -5.16 -8.55 -12.74
C GLY A 51 -4.96 -7.07 -12.42
N ALA A 52 -5.05 -6.67 -11.14
CA ALA A 52 -4.67 -5.34 -10.69
C ALA A 52 -3.21 -5.05 -11.04
N GLU A 53 -2.92 -3.79 -11.39
CA GLU A 53 -1.59 -3.37 -11.80
C GLU A 53 -1.14 -2.14 -11.01
N VAL A 54 0.13 -2.17 -10.59
CA VAL A 54 0.84 -1.04 -9.99
C VAL A 54 2.03 -0.69 -10.87
N ARG A 55 2.09 0.56 -11.32
CA ARG A 55 3.21 1.12 -12.06
C ARG A 55 3.97 2.11 -11.18
N LEU A 56 5.24 1.82 -10.97
CA LEU A 56 6.15 2.57 -10.12
C LEU A 56 7.36 3.03 -10.92
N ARG A 57 7.97 4.12 -10.45
CA ARG A 57 9.31 4.54 -10.85
C ARG A 57 10.22 4.51 -9.63
N ALA A 58 11.16 3.57 -9.60
CA ALA A 58 12.11 3.40 -8.52
C ALA A 58 13.48 3.95 -8.92
N ARG A 59 14.15 4.64 -8.00
CA ARG A 59 15.54 5.07 -8.22
C ARG A 59 16.51 4.02 -7.70
N VAL A 60 17.33 3.49 -8.62
CA VAL A 60 18.36 2.49 -8.34
C VAL A 60 19.70 3.10 -8.69
N GLY A 61 20.48 3.46 -7.67
CA GLY A 61 21.69 4.27 -7.85
C GLY A 61 21.36 5.61 -8.53
N PRO A 62 22.04 5.98 -9.63
CA PRO A 62 21.75 7.20 -10.36
C PRO A 62 20.54 7.09 -11.31
N PHE A 63 20.06 5.88 -11.62
CA PHE A 63 19.07 5.63 -12.66
C PHE A 63 17.64 5.55 -12.13
N TRP A 64 16.68 5.97 -12.95
CA TRP A 64 15.25 5.72 -12.73
C TRP A 64 14.83 4.51 -13.54
N VAL A 65 14.36 3.47 -12.85
CA VAL A 65 13.89 2.22 -13.45
C VAL A 65 12.39 2.14 -13.28
N ARG A 66 11.70 1.77 -14.36
CA ARG A 66 10.27 1.49 -14.33
C ARG A 66 10.06 0.12 -13.70
N TRP A 67 9.12 0.04 -12.76
CA TRP A 67 8.73 -1.19 -12.10
C TRP A 67 7.23 -1.38 -12.26
N VAL A 68 6.83 -2.39 -13.01
CA VAL A 68 5.43 -2.75 -13.27
C VAL A 68 5.14 -4.07 -12.59
N VAL A 69 4.15 -4.06 -11.71
CA VAL A 69 3.75 -5.20 -10.89
C VAL A 69 2.31 -5.54 -11.19
N ARG A 70 2.03 -6.84 -11.35
CA ARG A 70 0.69 -7.38 -11.52
C ARG A 70 0.33 -8.25 -10.32
N HIS A 71 -0.85 -8.06 -9.77
CA HIS A 71 -1.38 -8.92 -8.72
C HIS A 71 -2.04 -10.17 -9.31
N CYS A 72 -1.85 -11.29 -8.63
CA CYS A 72 -2.40 -12.59 -8.96
C CYS A 72 -2.63 -13.43 -7.69
N ASP A 73 -3.27 -14.58 -7.85
CA ASP A 73 -3.58 -15.56 -6.81
C ASP A 73 -4.37 -14.99 -5.62
N TYR A 74 -5.19 -13.96 -5.82
CA TYR A 74 -5.94 -13.30 -4.76
C TYR A 74 -6.90 -14.27 -4.04
N GLN A 75 -6.79 -14.35 -2.72
CA GLN A 75 -7.69 -15.09 -1.83
C GLN A 75 -8.07 -14.19 -0.65
N ALA A 76 -9.32 -13.76 -0.63
CA ALA A 76 -9.84 -12.83 0.35
C ALA A 76 -9.53 -13.26 1.79
N GLY A 77 -8.95 -12.34 2.57
CA GLY A 77 -8.62 -12.55 3.98
C GLY A 77 -7.41 -13.47 4.24
N ARG A 78 -6.73 -13.94 3.19
CA ARG A 78 -5.67 -14.96 3.31
C ARG A 78 -4.41 -14.64 2.53
N LEU A 79 -4.52 -14.27 1.27
CA LEU A 79 -3.36 -14.22 0.38
C LEU A 79 -3.57 -13.25 -0.78
N PHE A 80 -2.52 -12.53 -1.11
CA PHE A 80 -2.37 -11.94 -2.44
C PHE A 80 -0.90 -12.03 -2.84
N ARG A 81 -0.65 -12.11 -4.14
CA ARG A 81 0.70 -12.23 -4.69
C ARG A 81 0.88 -11.17 -5.75
N ASP A 82 2.10 -10.66 -5.87
CA ASP A 82 2.47 -9.67 -6.84
C ASP A 82 3.74 -10.09 -7.58
N VAL A 83 3.63 -10.14 -8.91
CA VAL A 83 4.71 -10.56 -9.80
C VAL A 83 5.11 -9.38 -10.66
N ALA A 84 6.41 -9.11 -10.73
CA ALA A 84 6.88 -8.06 -11.60
C ALA A 84 6.86 -8.49 -13.06
N GLN A 85 6.25 -7.66 -13.90
CA GLN A 85 6.39 -7.73 -15.35
C GLN A 85 7.66 -7.01 -15.82
N SER A 86 8.08 -5.98 -15.08
CA SER A 86 9.32 -5.23 -15.28
C SER A 86 9.81 -4.74 -13.92
N SER A 87 11.08 -4.91 -13.59
CA SER A 87 11.64 -4.47 -12.30
C SER A 87 13.16 -4.28 -12.35
N PRO A 88 13.77 -3.69 -11.31
CA PRO A 88 15.22 -3.71 -11.12
C PRO A 88 15.82 -5.11 -10.93
N PHE A 89 14.98 -6.09 -10.59
CA PHE A 89 15.34 -7.49 -10.47
C PHE A 89 15.08 -8.21 -11.79
N ALA A 90 15.87 -9.25 -12.07
CA ALA A 90 15.64 -10.14 -13.21
C ALA A 90 14.40 -11.03 -12.98
N HIS A 91 14.01 -11.24 -11.73
CA HIS A 91 12.77 -11.87 -11.33
C HIS A 91 12.33 -11.28 -9.99
N TRP A 92 11.03 -11.03 -9.84
CA TRP A 92 10.42 -10.62 -8.60
C TRP A 92 9.03 -11.22 -8.51
N ASP A 93 8.81 -11.92 -7.42
CA ASP A 93 7.58 -12.63 -7.09
C ASP A 93 7.41 -12.57 -5.58
N HIS A 94 6.48 -11.75 -5.13
CA HIS A 94 6.24 -11.48 -3.72
C HIS A 94 4.86 -11.99 -3.34
N ARG A 95 4.83 -12.87 -2.36
CA ARG A 95 3.62 -13.46 -1.79
C ARG A 95 3.40 -12.92 -0.37
N HIS A 96 2.19 -12.45 -0.13
CA HIS A 96 1.70 -12.02 1.17
C HIS A 96 0.70 -13.05 1.69
N GLU A 97 0.97 -13.65 2.84
CA GLU A 97 0.12 -14.66 3.47
C GLU A 97 -0.28 -14.25 4.88
N PHE A 98 -1.57 -14.37 5.20
CA PHE A 98 -2.18 -14.03 6.47
C PHE A 98 -2.77 -15.29 7.10
N THR A 99 -2.19 -15.73 8.21
CA THR A 99 -2.59 -16.97 8.90
C THR A 99 -3.11 -16.65 10.29
N ALA A 100 -4.27 -17.20 10.66
CA ALA A 100 -4.82 -17.02 12.00
C ALA A 100 -3.99 -17.77 13.05
N LEU A 101 -3.84 -17.16 14.23
CA LEU A 101 -3.27 -17.78 15.41
C LEU A 101 -4.37 -18.25 16.35
N ALA A 102 -4.11 -19.31 17.11
CA ALA A 102 -5.03 -19.81 18.13
C ALA A 102 -5.37 -18.75 19.21
N SER A 103 -4.48 -17.78 19.41
CA SER A 103 -4.68 -16.64 20.33
C SER A 103 -5.68 -15.59 19.84
N GLY A 104 -6.26 -15.75 18.64
CA GLY A 104 -7.16 -14.78 18.00
C GLY A 104 -6.43 -13.68 17.20
N GLY A 105 -5.10 -13.64 17.24
CA GLY A 105 -4.26 -12.81 16.38
C GLY A 105 -4.00 -13.44 15.01
N SER A 106 -3.00 -12.92 14.31
CA SER A 106 -2.57 -13.46 13.01
C SER A 106 -1.07 -13.29 12.78
N VAL A 107 -0.54 -14.01 11.80
CA VAL A 107 0.81 -13.84 11.26
C VAL A 107 0.70 -13.35 9.84
N LEU A 108 1.37 -12.24 9.53
CA LEU A 108 1.70 -11.85 8.17
C LEU A 108 3.07 -12.43 7.80
N CYS A 109 3.09 -13.25 6.75
CA CYS A 109 4.30 -13.79 6.14
C CYS A 109 4.49 -13.16 4.76
N ASP A 110 5.62 -12.50 4.57
CA ASP A 110 6.07 -11.98 3.28
C ASP A 110 7.17 -12.89 2.75
N ARG A 111 6.90 -13.60 1.65
CA ARG A 111 7.87 -14.45 0.96
C ARG A 111 8.15 -13.89 -0.42
N ILE A 112 9.40 -13.57 -0.68
CA ILE A 112 9.86 -13.07 -1.98
C ILE A 112 10.77 -14.10 -2.61
N GLU A 113 10.42 -14.52 -3.81
CA GLU A 113 11.29 -15.19 -4.74
C GLU A 113 11.85 -14.15 -5.73
N TYR A 114 13.17 -13.96 -5.75
CA TYR A 114 13.79 -12.93 -6.58
C TYR A 114 15.07 -13.42 -7.24
N ALA A 115 15.48 -12.70 -8.28
CA ALA A 115 16.79 -12.91 -8.90
C ALA A 115 17.44 -11.56 -9.23
N LEU A 116 18.70 -11.42 -8.87
CA LEU A 116 19.47 -10.21 -9.16
C LEU A 116 19.80 -10.10 -10.67
N PRO A 117 19.85 -8.88 -11.23
CA PRO A 117 20.38 -8.66 -12.56
C PRO A 117 21.87 -9.03 -12.61
N GLY A 118 22.38 -9.40 -13.80
CA GLY A 118 23.81 -9.70 -13.99
C GLY A 118 24.25 -11.11 -13.54
N GLY A 119 23.33 -12.02 -13.25
CA GLY A 119 23.63 -13.44 -13.04
C GLY A 119 24.49 -13.73 -11.81
N ALA A 120 25.45 -14.66 -11.93
CA ALA A 120 26.28 -15.09 -10.80
C ALA A 120 27.18 -13.98 -10.23
N LEU A 121 27.67 -13.08 -11.09
CA LEU A 121 28.51 -11.95 -10.68
C LEU A 121 27.73 -10.92 -9.84
N GLY A 122 26.48 -10.64 -10.23
CA GLY A 122 25.57 -9.77 -9.45
C GLY A 122 25.25 -10.35 -8.06
N ARG A 123 25.15 -11.69 -7.94
CA ARG A 123 24.98 -12.35 -6.63
C ARG A 123 26.21 -12.26 -5.75
N TRP A 124 27.41 -12.48 -6.28
CA TRP A 124 28.65 -12.41 -5.50
C TRP A 124 28.92 -10.99 -5.00
N ALA A 125 28.74 -9.98 -5.85
CA ALA A 125 29.00 -8.58 -5.50
C ALA A 125 27.87 -7.94 -4.66
N GLY A 126 26.61 -8.32 -4.90
CA GLY A 126 25.44 -7.59 -4.38
C GLY A 126 24.46 -8.41 -3.53
N GLY A 127 24.69 -9.71 -3.34
CA GLY A 127 23.75 -10.61 -2.64
C GLY A 127 23.52 -10.24 -1.17
N ALA A 128 24.61 -10.08 -0.39
CA ALA A 128 24.52 -9.71 1.02
C ALA A 128 23.91 -8.31 1.21
N PHE A 129 24.33 -7.35 0.38
CA PHE A 129 23.77 -6.00 0.37
C PHE A 129 22.27 -6.00 0.07
N THR A 130 21.83 -6.74 -0.96
CA THR A 130 20.41 -6.82 -1.31
C THR A 130 19.60 -7.50 -0.23
N ARG A 131 20.11 -8.58 0.36
CA ARG A 131 19.43 -9.28 1.47
C ARG A 131 19.30 -8.37 2.70
N GLY A 132 20.33 -7.60 3.02
CA GLY A 132 20.28 -6.59 4.08
C GLY A 132 19.27 -5.47 3.79
N LYS A 133 19.24 -4.98 2.53
CA LYS A 133 18.27 -3.99 2.07
C LYS A 133 16.83 -4.51 2.19
N LEU A 134 16.56 -5.73 1.74
CA LEU A 134 15.26 -6.39 1.90
C LEU A 134 14.91 -6.54 3.39
N GLY A 135 15.86 -6.98 4.22
CA GLY A 135 15.70 -7.05 5.67
C GLY A 135 15.22 -5.74 6.29
N ALA A 136 15.92 -4.64 6.01
CA ALA A 136 15.54 -3.32 6.51
C ALA A 136 14.16 -2.85 5.98
N MET A 137 13.86 -3.10 4.70
CA MET A 137 12.59 -2.75 4.09
C MET A 137 11.41 -3.50 4.74
N PHE A 138 11.54 -4.80 4.96
CA PHE A 138 10.47 -5.59 5.58
C PHE A 138 10.35 -5.37 7.08
N ALA A 139 11.45 -5.11 7.79
CA ALA A 139 11.40 -4.68 9.19
C ALA A 139 10.59 -3.38 9.34
N TYR A 140 10.79 -2.41 8.45
CA TYR A 140 10.00 -1.18 8.42
C TYR A 140 8.52 -1.45 8.14
N ARG A 141 8.23 -2.19 7.07
CA ARG A 141 6.85 -2.53 6.67
C ARG A 141 6.10 -3.20 7.81
N HIS A 142 6.71 -4.19 8.44
CA HIS A 142 6.13 -4.93 9.56
C HIS A 142 5.94 -4.08 10.81
N ALA A 143 6.89 -3.20 11.12
CA ALA A 143 6.72 -2.25 12.23
C ALA A 143 5.55 -1.30 11.98
N VAL A 144 5.41 -0.77 10.77
CA VAL A 144 4.30 0.11 10.37
C VAL A 144 2.96 -0.62 10.40
N THR A 145 2.86 -1.79 9.77
CA THR A 145 1.63 -2.61 9.79
C THR A 145 1.19 -2.90 11.23
N ARG A 146 2.12 -3.33 12.08
CA ARG A 146 1.82 -3.61 13.49
C ARG A 146 1.35 -2.37 14.24
N ALA A 147 2.02 -1.23 14.04
CA ALA A 147 1.66 0.02 14.71
C ALA A 147 0.30 0.56 14.25
N ASP A 148 0.03 0.57 12.94
CA ASP A 148 -1.22 1.08 12.38
C ASP A 148 -2.43 0.22 12.80
N LEU A 149 -2.27 -1.11 12.88
CA LEU A 149 -3.30 -2.03 13.35
C LEU A 149 -3.50 -1.95 14.87
N ALA A 150 -2.43 -1.78 15.65
CA ALA A 150 -2.54 -1.56 17.09
C ALA A 150 -3.27 -0.23 17.38
N PHE A 151 -2.96 0.83 16.64
CA PHE A 151 -3.67 2.11 16.77
C PHE A 151 -5.17 1.97 16.51
N ALA A 152 -5.56 1.24 15.45
CA ALA A 152 -6.97 1.01 15.13
C ALA A 152 -7.69 0.22 16.25
N LYS A 153 -7.01 -0.77 16.82
CA LYS A 153 -7.54 -1.62 17.89
C LYS A 153 -7.66 -0.91 19.24
N ASP A 154 -6.64 -0.13 19.60
CA ASP A 154 -6.49 0.47 20.93
C ASP A 154 -7.13 1.89 21.01
N GLY A 155 -7.26 2.57 19.86
CA GLY A 155 -7.51 4.02 19.81
C GLY A 155 -8.98 4.47 19.83
N ALA A 156 -9.95 3.65 19.44
CA ALA A 156 -11.38 3.95 19.59
C ALA A 156 -12.24 2.77 19.11
N GLY A 157 -13.34 2.48 19.79
CA GLY A 157 -14.45 1.74 19.16
C GLY A 157 -14.83 2.39 17.83
N GLU A 158 -15.13 1.56 16.82
CA GLU A 158 -15.48 1.94 15.44
C GLU A 158 -15.11 3.38 15.07
N LEU A 159 -13.83 3.65 14.75
CA LEU A 159 -13.43 4.93 14.14
C LEU A 159 -14.34 5.16 12.93
N ARG A 160 -15.33 6.04 13.10
CA ARG A 160 -16.28 6.36 12.03
C ARG A 160 -15.49 7.01 10.90
N PRO A 161 -15.64 6.55 9.64
CA PRO A 161 -15.01 7.20 8.51
C PRO A 161 -15.30 8.71 8.51
N LEU A 162 -14.23 9.50 8.43
CA LEU A 162 -14.30 10.96 8.39
C LEU A 162 -13.81 11.45 7.04
N ARG A 163 -14.21 12.68 6.69
CA ARG A 163 -13.64 13.40 5.56
C ARG A 163 -12.76 14.52 6.09
N ILE A 164 -11.45 14.41 5.86
CA ILE A 164 -10.42 15.23 6.51
C ILE A 164 -9.74 16.11 5.45
N LEU A 165 -9.80 17.43 5.64
CA LEU A 165 -9.05 18.38 4.82
C LEU A 165 -7.65 18.56 5.40
N VAL A 166 -6.61 18.40 4.57
CA VAL A 166 -5.20 18.51 4.98
C VAL A 166 -4.50 19.61 4.20
N SER A 167 -4.07 20.66 4.90
CA SER A 167 -3.10 21.63 4.38
C SER A 167 -1.67 21.10 4.53
N GLY A 168 -0.73 21.61 3.72
CA GLY A 168 0.66 21.12 3.73
C GLY A 168 0.79 19.66 3.27
N ALA A 169 -0.18 19.17 2.48
CA ALA A 169 -0.26 17.77 2.02
C ALA A 169 1.00 17.26 1.30
N SER A 170 1.72 18.15 0.61
CA SER A 170 2.96 17.82 -0.10
C SER A 170 4.23 17.89 0.77
N GLY A 171 4.12 18.36 2.01
CA GLY A 171 5.23 18.51 2.96
C GLY A 171 5.61 17.19 3.64
N LEU A 172 6.66 17.22 4.46
CA LEU A 172 7.18 16.05 5.17
C LEU A 172 6.10 15.32 5.98
N VAL A 173 5.38 16.07 6.82
CA VAL A 173 4.32 15.52 7.68
C VAL A 173 3.11 15.08 6.83
N GLY A 174 2.66 15.91 5.88
CA GLY A 174 1.51 15.60 5.03
C GLY A 174 1.70 14.30 4.24
N ARG A 175 2.90 14.07 3.68
CA ARG A 175 3.22 12.84 2.93
C ARG A 175 3.17 11.57 3.79
N ALA A 176 3.44 11.67 5.10
CA ALA A 176 3.36 10.53 6.01
C ALA A 176 1.96 10.36 6.62
N LEU A 177 1.28 11.47 6.93
CA LEU A 177 -0.03 11.50 7.57
C LEU A 177 -1.15 11.04 6.61
N ILE A 178 -1.11 11.46 5.35
CA ILE A 178 -2.20 11.16 4.41
C ILE A 178 -2.36 9.65 4.19
N PRO A 179 -1.30 8.88 3.86
CA PRO A 179 -1.40 7.43 3.74
C PRO A 179 -1.91 6.77 5.02
N PHE A 180 -1.49 7.26 6.19
CA PHE A 180 -1.99 6.78 7.48
C PHE A 180 -3.51 7.02 7.62
N LEU A 181 -3.99 8.25 7.40
CA LEU A 181 -5.43 8.55 7.52
C LEU A 181 -6.27 7.72 6.54
N THR A 182 -5.80 7.56 5.29
CA THR A 182 -6.51 6.73 4.31
C THR A 182 -6.48 5.24 4.69
N THR A 183 -5.37 4.72 5.24
CA THR A 183 -5.33 3.34 5.73
C THR A 183 -6.11 3.14 7.02
N GLN A 184 -6.46 4.20 7.76
CA GLN A 184 -7.44 4.13 8.85
C GLN A 184 -8.90 4.21 8.36
N GLY A 185 -9.13 4.40 7.05
CA GLY A 185 -10.47 4.43 6.44
C GLY A 185 -11.08 5.82 6.28
N HIS A 186 -10.31 6.89 6.51
CA HIS A 186 -10.77 8.26 6.29
C HIS A 186 -10.63 8.66 4.81
N GLU A 187 -11.56 9.48 4.33
CA GLU A 187 -11.42 10.19 3.06
C GLU A 187 -10.56 11.43 3.30
N VAL A 188 -9.48 11.60 2.54
CA VAL A 188 -8.59 12.76 2.66
C VAL A 188 -8.76 13.67 1.46
N VAL A 189 -8.94 14.96 1.73
CA VAL A 189 -8.94 16.04 0.74
C VAL A 189 -7.69 16.89 0.96
N ARG A 190 -6.93 17.14 -0.09
CA ARG A 190 -5.70 17.94 -0.03
C ARG A 190 -5.98 19.39 -0.36
N LEU A 191 -5.60 20.29 0.53
CA LEU A 191 -5.63 21.73 0.27
C LEU A 191 -4.32 22.14 -0.40
N VAL A 192 -4.40 22.59 -1.66
CA VAL A 192 -3.23 22.92 -2.49
C VAL A 192 -3.19 24.41 -2.84
N ARG A 193 -1.99 25.00 -2.88
CA ARG A 193 -1.78 26.43 -3.20
C ARG A 193 -1.77 26.77 -4.70
N GLY A 194 -2.13 25.81 -5.55
CA GLY A 194 -2.18 25.98 -7.00
C GLY A 194 -3.44 25.36 -7.57
N ALA A 195 -3.51 25.22 -8.90
CA ALA A 195 -4.62 24.53 -9.54
C ALA A 195 -4.74 23.09 -9.03
N ALA A 196 -5.96 22.71 -8.61
CA ALA A 196 -6.30 21.34 -8.25
C ALA A 196 -6.12 20.44 -9.49
N ARG A 197 -5.39 19.34 -9.33
CA ARG A 197 -5.06 18.40 -10.42
C ARG A 197 -5.86 17.12 -10.36
N GLY A 198 -6.55 16.89 -9.24
CA GLY A 198 -7.29 15.67 -8.96
C GLY A 198 -8.60 15.95 -8.22
N PRO A 199 -9.50 14.94 -8.18
CA PRO A 199 -10.78 15.05 -7.48
C PRO A 199 -10.63 15.11 -5.95
N ASP A 200 -9.46 14.74 -5.43
CA ASP A 200 -9.08 14.79 -4.02
C ASP A 200 -8.34 16.08 -3.65
N GLU A 201 -8.27 17.07 -4.53
CA GLU A 201 -7.60 18.35 -4.29
C GLU A 201 -8.57 19.53 -4.32
N VAL A 202 -8.37 20.48 -3.41
CA VAL A 202 -9.07 21.78 -3.38
C VAL A 202 -8.02 22.88 -3.45
N ALA A 203 -8.15 23.75 -4.45
CA ALA A 203 -7.29 24.92 -4.58
C ALA A 203 -7.62 25.93 -3.49
N TRP A 204 -6.57 26.52 -2.91
CA TRP A 204 -6.68 27.55 -1.89
C TRP A 204 -5.61 28.61 -2.12
N ASP A 205 -6.05 29.86 -2.16
CA ASP A 205 -5.17 31.00 -2.10
C ASP A 205 -5.15 31.54 -0.66
N PRO A 206 -4.02 31.42 0.07
CA PRO A 206 -3.89 31.94 1.42
C PRO A 206 -4.06 33.46 1.53
N ALA A 207 -3.83 34.20 0.45
CA ALA A 207 -4.00 35.65 0.42
C ALA A 207 -5.46 36.06 0.19
N SER A 208 -6.32 35.13 -0.22
CA SER A 208 -7.74 35.37 -0.41
C SER A 208 -8.52 35.10 0.88
N SER A 209 -9.49 35.97 1.20
CA SER A 209 -10.45 35.74 2.29
C SER A 209 -11.50 34.67 1.95
N ALA A 210 -11.54 34.19 0.71
CA ALA A 210 -12.50 33.18 0.27
C ALA A 210 -12.18 31.81 0.88
N SER A 211 -13.16 31.23 1.60
CA SER A 211 -13.02 29.88 2.13
C SER A 211 -12.94 28.84 1.00
N PRO A 212 -12.00 27.88 1.05
CA PRO A 212 -11.88 26.84 0.05
C PRO A 212 -13.14 25.98 0.02
N ARG A 213 -13.81 25.90 -1.14
CA ARG A 213 -15.04 25.13 -1.31
C ARG A 213 -14.72 23.76 -1.92
N PRO A 214 -15.11 22.64 -1.28
CA PRO A 214 -14.98 21.33 -1.90
C PRO A 214 -15.93 21.24 -3.11
N SER A 215 -15.51 20.52 -4.15
CA SER A 215 -16.40 20.15 -5.26
C SER A 215 -17.57 19.29 -4.73
N ALA A 216 -18.77 19.48 -5.28
CA ALA A 216 -19.97 18.77 -4.85
C ALA A 216 -19.81 17.25 -5.05
N ARG A 217 -20.34 16.45 -4.10
CA ARG A 217 -20.34 14.97 -4.16
C ARG A 217 -20.75 14.46 -5.55
N ARG A 218 -19.92 13.64 -6.20
CA ARG A 218 -20.48 12.59 -7.08
C ARG A 218 -21.01 11.49 -6.16
N LYS A 219 -22.34 11.29 -6.14
CA LYS A 219 -22.93 10.12 -5.47
C LYS A 219 -22.37 8.86 -6.15
N ALA A 220 -21.54 8.10 -5.44
CA ALA A 220 -21.18 6.74 -5.89
C ALA A 220 -22.41 5.84 -5.67
N HIS A 221 -22.77 5.07 -6.72
CA HIS A 221 -23.90 4.16 -6.73
C HIS A 221 -23.86 3.16 -5.57
N ALA A 222 -24.89 3.19 -4.73
CA ALA A 222 -25.19 2.10 -3.81
C ALA A 222 -25.86 0.95 -4.57
N GLY A 223 -25.25 -0.23 -4.51
CA GLY A 223 -25.89 -1.55 -4.48
C GLY A 223 -26.95 -1.90 -5.53
N ALA A 224 -26.53 -2.60 -6.59
CA ALA A 224 -27.39 -3.57 -7.27
C ALA A 224 -27.54 -4.82 -6.36
N GLY A 225 -28.38 -4.70 -5.33
CA GLY A 225 -28.82 -5.82 -4.51
C GLY A 225 -29.88 -6.63 -5.26
N LYS A 226 -29.49 -7.84 -5.69
CA LYS A 226 -30.39 -8.92 -6.14
C LYS A 226 -31.61 -9.02 -5.19
N LYS A 227 -32.81 -8.82 -5.72
CA LYS A 227 -34.01 -9.50 -5.23
C LYS A 227 -34.30 -10.69 -6.15
N ALA A 228 -33.81 -11.86 -5.76
CA ALA A 228 -34.39 -13.12 -6.17
C ALA A 228 -35.60 -13.37 -5.25
N GLY A 229 -36.81 -13.17 -5.76
CA GLY A 229 -38.06 -13.40 -5.06
C GLY A 229 -38.86 -14.49 -5.76
N ARG A 230 -38.82 -15.69 -5.16
CA ARG A 230 -39.71 -16.86 -5.24
C ARG A 230 -40.81 -16.91 -6.32
N ARG A 231 -40.77 -18.02 -7.04
CA ARG A 231 -41.91 -18.72 -7.66
C ARG A 231 -43.05 -18.90 -6.65
N ASN A 232 -44.27 -18.67 -7.12
CA ASN A 232 -45.40 -19.56 -6.88
C ASN A 232 -45.99 -19.87 -8.27
#